data_AF-A0A3D4F9U6-F1
#
_entry.id   AF-A0A3D4F9U6-F1
#
_cell.length_a   1.000
_cell.length_b   1.000
_cell.length_c   1.000
_cell.angle_alpha   90.00
_cell.angle_beta   90.00
_cell.angle_gamma   90.00
#
_symmetry.space_group_name_H-M   'P 1'
#
loop_
_entity.id
_entity.type
_entity.pdbx_description
1 polymer ?
#
loop_
_entity_poly.entity_id
_entity_poly.type
_entity_poly.pdbx_seq_one_letter_code
_entity_poly.pdbx_strand_id
1 'polypeptide(L)'
;MLHIVTPLIVSKESKSRSTVLWKDPHSPSWVADVFRLWKETARPYPTSDYTVFKNGSRSIVARWKSSDGPVIIKHYKTPGLRRRVRFAFSKSRCMQNWHMSELCHSLGLAVPKFIFVAEERWVGLPGRSLSIMEYIKGIPLHLWATSESRTATEIREVAVKLAKEIDRLSTAMITHCDCKASNIIVTGDHQPYFVDLDGAIQHRSRSAFRKAY
;
A
#
# COMPACT_ATOMS: atom_id res chain seq x y z
N MET A 1 18.38 -14.96 -2.34
CA MET A 1 18.84 -13.60 -2.70
C MET A 1 17.60 -12.83 -3.11
N LEU A 2 17.01 -12.02 -2.21
CA LEU A 2 15.82 -11.23 -2.53
C LEU A 2 16.23 -10.13 -3.51
N HIS A 3 15.76 -10.21 -4.76
CA HIS A 3 15.84 -9.11 -5.70
C HIS A 3 14.88 -8.00 -5.22
N ILE A 4 15.32 -7.21 -4.25
CA ILE A 4 14.63 -5.98 -3.88
C ILE A 4 14.86 -5.02 -5.05
N VAL A 5 13.87 -4.93 -5.94
CA VAL A 5 13.86 -3.95 -7.02
C VAL A 5 13.96 -2.59 -6.36
N THR A 6 15.12 -1.95 -6.49
CA THR A 6 15.39 -0.68 -5.82
C THR A 6 14.63 0.41 -6.58
N PRO A 7 13.91 1.32 -5.91
CA PRO A 7 13.22 2.38 -6.62
C PRO A 7 14.28 3.26 -7.31
N LEU A 8 14.07 3.52 -8.60
CA LEU A 8 14.97 4.33 -9.40
C LEU A 8 14.69 5.81 -9.13
N ILE A 9 15.73 6.63 -9.01
CA ILE A 9 15.58 8.08 -9.14
C ILE A 9 15.42 8.36 -10.63
N VAL A 10 14.19 8.60 -11.08
CA VAL A 10 13.88 8.68 -12.51
C VAL A 10 13.94 10.11 -13.04
N SER A 11 13.81 11.12 -12.18
CA SER A 11 14.00 12.52 -12.63
C SER A 11 14.59 13.42 -11.54
N LYS A 12 15.62 14.19 -11.92
CA LYS A 12 16.04 15.42 -11.21
C LYS A 12 15.45 16.60 -11.99
N GLU A 13 14.44 17.25 -11.40
CA GLU A 13 13.77 18.43 -11.99
C GLU A 13 14.61 19.70 -11.73
N SER A 14 15.40 19.73 -10.66
CA SER A 14 16.39 20.77 -10.37
C SER A 14 17.45 20.26 -9.38
N LYS A 15 18.44 21.11 -9.03
CA LYS A 15 19.39 20.80 -7.93
C LYS A 15 18.68 20.48 -6.60
N SER A 16 17.47 21.01 -6.38
CA SER A 16 16.74 20.89 -5.13
C SER A 16 15.51 19.99 -5.20
N ARG A 17 14.98 19.67 -6.39
CA ARG A 17 13.77 18.83 -6.58
C ARG A 17 14.06 17.58 -7.39
N SER A 18 13.60 16.45 -6.87
CA SER A 18 13.69 15.14 -7.54
C SER A 18 12.44 14.32 -7.32
N THR A 19 12.14 13.42 -8.25
CA THR A 19 11.09 12.41 -8.08
C THR A 19 11.72 11.02 -8.00
N VAL A 20 11.41 10.29 -6.93
CA VAL A 20 11.75 8.86 -6.78
C VAL A 20 10.57 8.05 -7.30
N LEU A 21 10.85 7.07 -8.14
CA LEU A 21 9.84 6.31 -8.88
C LEU A 21 10.17 4.82 -8.86
N TRP A 22 9.14 4.01 -8.69
CA TRP A 22 9.14 2.62 -9.07
C TRP A 22 7.90 2.32 -9.92
N LYS A 23 8.07 1.52 -10.96
CA LYS A 23 7.02 1.11 -11.90
C LYS A 23 7.22 -0.37 -12.21
N ASP A 24 6.15 -1.16 -12.13
CA ASP A 24 6.21 -2.57 -12.56
C ASP A 24 6.58 -2.61 -14.06
N PRO A 25 7.54 -3.44 -14.50
CA PRO A 25 7.95 -3.51 -15.91
C PRO A 25 6.80 -3.81 -16.88
N HIS A 26 5.77 -4.55 -16.42
CA HIS A 26 4.60 -4.93 -17.18
C HIS A 26 3.41 -4.00 -16.91
N SER A 27 3.62 -2.87 -16.23
CA SER A 27 2.52 -1.97 -15.92
C SER A 27 1.92 -1.32 -17.17
N PRO A 28 0.59 -1.11 -17.19
CA PRO A 28 -0.10 -0.56 -18.34
C PRO A 28 0.37 0.84 -18.78
N SER A 29 0.07 1.18 -20.03
CA SER A 29 0.41 2.49 -20.62
C SER A 29 -0.22 3.67 -19.87
N TRP A 30 -1.47 3.54 -19.40
CA TRP A 30 -2.20 4.59 -18.68
C TRP A 30 -1.54 5.04 -17.37
N VAL A 31 -0.62 4.24 -16.81
CA VAL A 31 0.15 4.61 -15.62
C VAL A 31 0.95 5.89 -15.85
N ALA A 32 1.48 6.07 -17.06
CA ALA A 32 2.21 7.28 -17.44
C ALA A 32 1.30 8.53 -17.41
N ASP A 33 0.06 8.39 -17.84
CA ASP A 33 -0.91 9.49 -17.87
C ASP A 33 -1.36 9.87 -16.46
N VAL A 34 -1.61 8.88 -15.59
CA VAL A 34 -1.89 9.11 -14.16
C VAL A 34 -0.73 9.86 -13.49
N PHE A 35 0.51 9.44 -13.77
CA PHE A 35 1.69 10.10 -13.23
C PHE A 35 1.84 11.55 -13.73
N ARG A 36 1.67 11.77 -15.04
CA ARG A 36 1.72 13.11 -15.66
C ARG A 36 0.68 14.04 -15.02
N LEU A 37 -0.57 13.59 -14.95
CA LEU A 37 -1.65 14.36 -14.35
C LEU A 37 -1.39 14.69 -12.88
N TRP A 38 -0.90 13.72 -12.10
CA TRP A 38 -0.56 13.95 -10.71
C TRP A 38 0.54 14.99 -10.53
N LYS A 39 1.56 14.97 -11.38
CA LYS A 39 2.63 15.97 -11.39
C LYS A 39 2.09 17.38 -11.64
N GLU A 40 1.22 17.52 -12.63
CA GLU A 40 0.66 18.81 -13.06
C GLU A 40 -0.38 19.37 -12.08
N THR A 41 -1.28 18.53 -11.57
CA THR A 41 -2.51 19.00 -10.90
C THR A 41 -2.58 18.66 -9.41
N ALA A 42 -1.65 17.85 -8.90
CA ALA A 42 -1.78 17.20 -7.58
C ALA A 42 -3.01 16.29 -7.44
N ARG A 43 -3.71 15.97 -8.53
CA ARG A 43 -4.84 15.03 -8.56
C ARG A 43 -4.48 13.85 -9.46
N PRO A 44 -4.66 12.60 -9.01
CA PRO A 44 -4.20 11.44 -9.78
C PRO A 44 -5.34 10.72 -10.53
N TYR A 45 -6.51 11.34 -10.74
CA TYR A 45 -7.66 10.68 -11.38
C TYR A 45 -7.85 11.24 -12.80
N PRO A 46 -7.52 10.48 -13.86
CA PRO A 46 -7.66 10.94 -15.24
C PRO A 46 -9.09 11.20 -15.68
N THR A 47 -10.05 10.48 -15.10
CA THR A 47 -11.48 10.57 -15.42
C THR A 47 -12.31 10.72 -14.16
N SER A 48 -13.60 11.02 -14.31
CA SER A 48 -14.56 11.11 -13.21
C SER A 48 -15.02 9.75 -12.66
N ASP A 49 -14.64 8.63 -13.29
CA ASP A 49 -15.03 7.28 -12.86
C ASP A 49 -14.16 6.77 -11.70
N TYR A 50 -14.30 7.42 -10.54
CA TYR A 50 -13.65 7.03 -9.30
C TYR A 50 -14.60 7.08 -8.10
N THR A 51 -14.33 6.23 -7.11
CA THR A 51 -15.03 6.20 -5.82
C THR A 51 -14.02 6.42 -4.70
N VAL A 52 -14.18 7.48 -3.91
CA VAL A 52 -13.31 7.75 -2.76
C VAL A 52 -13.74 6.89 -1.57
N PHE A 53 -12.83 6.06 -1.06
CA PHE A 53 -13.06 5.26 0.15
C PHE A 53 -12.58 5.96 1.42
N LYS A 54 -11.52 6.76 1.30
CA LYS A 54 -10.89 7.44 2.44
C LYS A 54 -10.47 8.82 2.01
N ASN A 55 -11.05 9.85 2.60
CA ASN A 55 -10.60 11.24 2.45
C ASN A 55 -10.02 11.73 3.78
N GLY A 56 -8.78 11.33 4.06
CA GLY A 56 -8.10 11.67 5.30
C GLY A 56 -7.26 12.94 5.21
N SER A 57 -6.87 13.45 6.38
CA SER A 57 -5.90 14.54 6.49
C SER A 57 -4.50 14.17 5.97
N ARG A 58 -4.18 12.88 5.87
CA ARG A 58 -2.85 12.37 5.45
C ARG A 58 -2.84 11.77 4.05
N SER A 59 -3.94 11.18 3.62
CA SER A 59 -4.03 10.52 2.33
C SER A 59 -5.47 10.47 1.84
N ILE A 60 -5.61 10.43 0.53
CA ILE A 60 -6.86 10.13 -0.16
C ILE A 60 -6.70 8.77 -0.82
N VAL A 61 -7.66 7.87 -0.62
CA VAL A 61 -7.71 6.55 -1.25
C VAL A 61 -8.98 6.48 -2.08
N ALA A 62 -8.85 6.15 -3.35
CA ALA A 62 -9.97 5.93 -4.23
C ALA A 62 -9.77 4.70 -5.10
N ARG A 63 -10.88 4.03 -5.44
CA ARG A 63 -10.93 3.11 -6.57
C ARG A 63 -11.12 3.94 -7.83
N TRP A 64 -10.33 3.67 -8.84
CA TRP A 64 -10.50 4.26 -10.17
C TRP A 64 -10.65 3.13 -11.19
N LYS A 65 -11.54 3.30 -12.17
CA LYS A 65 -11.74 2.33 -13.25
C LYS A 65 -10.79 2.66 -14.41
N SER A 66 -9.69 1.92 -14.50
CA SER A 66 -8.77 2.03 -15.64
C SER A 66 -9.30 1.25 -16.86
N SER A 67 -8.62 1.35 -18.00
CA SER A 67 -8.94 0.55 -19.20
C SER A 67 -8.83 -0.96 -18.95
N ASP A 68 -7.94 -1.38 -18.04
CA ASP A 68 -7.63 -2.79 -17.79
C ASP A 68 -8.34 -3.33 -16.54
N GLY A 69 -9.23 -2.52 -15.95
CA GLY A 69 -9.99 -2.88 -14.75
C GLY A 69 -9.79 -1.91 -13.58
N PRO A 70 -10.45 -2.16 -12.45
CA PRO A 70 -10.37 -1.29 -11.29
C PRO A 70 -8.99 -1.37 -10.63
N VAL A 71 -8.49 -0.22 -10.18
CA VAL A 71 -7.25 -0.09 -9.39
C VAL A 71 -7.50 0.77 -8.17
N ILE A 72 -6.64 0.64 -7.16
CA ILE A 72 -6.59 1.56 -6.03
C ILE A 72 -5.51 2.60 -6.26
N ILE A 73 -5.91 3.87 -6.18
CA ILE A 73 -5.00 5.00 -6.19
C ILE A 73 -4.99 5.60 -4.78
N LYS A 74 -3.81 5.67 -4.17
CA LYS A 74 -3.58 6.32 -2.87
C LYS A 74 -2.66 7.52 -3.06
N HIS A 75 -3.25 8.71 -2.91
CA HIS A 75 -2.53 9.98 -2.89
C HIS A 75 -2.15 10.31 -1.45
N TYR A 76 -0.86 10.50 -1.17
CA TYR A 76 -0.36 10.93 0.13
C TYR A 76 -0.06 12.43 0.07
N LYS A 77 -0.69 13.18 0.97
CA LYS A 77 -0.49 14.62 1.11
C LYS A 77 0.90 14.89 1.67
N THR A 78 1.49 16.04 1.30
CA THR A 78 2.77 16.49 1.84
C THR A 78 2.73 16.49 3.38
N PRO A 79 3.65 15.79 4.06
CA PRO A 79 3.69 15.80 5.52
C PRO A 79 4.03 17.20 6.06
N GLY A 80 3.58 17.52 7.28
CA GLY A 80 4.06 18.71 7.98
C GLY A 80 5.57 18.66 8.24
N LEU A 81 6.20 19.83 8.43
CA LEU A 81 7.66 20.00 8.48
C LEU A 81 8.36 19.01 9.44
N ARG A 82 7.88 18.87 10.69
CA ARG A 82 8.43 17.93 11.68
C ARG A 82 8.49 16.49 11.17
N ARG A 83 7.47 16.06 10.44
CA ARG A 83 7.37 14.70 9.88
C ARG A 83 8.24 14.56 8.62
N ARG A 84 8.38 15.61 7.82
CA ARG A 84 9.31 15.63 6.67
C ARG A 84 10.76 15.45 7.12
N VAL A 85 11.19 16.13 8.18
CA VAL A 85 12.54 15.97 8.74
C VAL A 85 12.76 14.54 9.24
N ARG A 86 11.77 13.95 9.94
CA ARG A 86 11.85 12.54 10.37
C ARG A 86 12.02 11.58 9.19
N PHE A 87 11.30 11.81 8.10
CA PHE A 87 11.37 10.99 6.88
C PHE A 87 12.47 11.44 5.90
N ALA A 88 13.30 12.42 6.24
CA ALA A 88 14.46 12.80 5.42
C ALA A 88 15.48 11.66 5.36
N PHE A 89 15.62 10.92 6.46
CA PHE A 89 16.58 9.83 6.65
C PHE A 89 15.91 8.45 6.66
N SER A 90 14.62 8.35 6.32
CA SER A 90 13.88 7.09 6.31
C SER A 90 12.89 7.04 5.15
N LYS A 91 12.29 5.86 4.92
CA LYS A 91 11.24 5.70 3.91
C LYS A 91 10.03 6.53 4.34
N SER A 92 9.40 7.21 3.38
CA SER A 92 8.09 7.79 3.62
C SER A 92 7.04 6.68 3.77
N ARG A 93 5.81 7.06 4.16
CA ARG A 93 4.70 6.11 4.23
C ARG A 93 4.40 5.43 2.91
N CYS A 94 4.49 6.14 1.79
CA CYS A 94 4.22 5.57 0.48
C CYS A 94 5.29 4.55 0.10
N MET A 95 6.56 4.92 0.24
CA MET A 95 7.68 4.02 -0.04
C MET A 95 7.73 2.84 0.94
N GLN A 96 7.35 3.04 2.20
CA GLN A 96 7.25 1.98 3.19
C GLN A 96 6.16 0.98 2.83
N ASN A 97 4.96 1.47 2.47
CA ASN A 97 3.83 0.63 2.08
C ASN A 97 4.19 -0.27 0.89
N TRP A 98 4.81 0.32 -0.14
CA TRP A 98 5.30 -0.43 -1.29
C TRP A 98 6.36 -1.46 -0.90
N HIS A 99 7.39 -1.03 -0.19
CA HIS A 99 8.49 -1.93 0.19
C HIS A 99 8.01 -3.11 1.03
N MET A 100 7.11 -2.87 1.98
CA MET A 100 6.52 -3.93 2.80
C MET A 100 5.59 -4.81 1.98
N SER A 101 4.85 -4.27 1.01
CA SER A 101 4.03 -5.09 0.11
C SER A 101 4.88 -6.02 -0.75
N GLU A 102 5.96 -5.52 -1.37
CA GLU A 102 6.88 -6.34 -2.15
C GLU A 102 7.53 -7.45 -1.31
N LEU A 103 7.93 -7.13 -0.08
CA LEU A 103 8.43 -8.13 0.86
C LEU A 103 7.37 -9.18 1.18
N CYS A 104 6.15 -8.76 1.53
CA CYS A 104 5.05 -9.66 1.84
C CYS A 104 4.70 -10.57 0.65
N HIS A 105 4.65 -10.01 -0.56
CA HIS A 105 4.49 -10.77 -1.80
C HIS A 105 5.56 -11.83 -1.99
N SER A 106 6.84 -11.48 -1.77
CA SER A 106 7.95 -12.43 -1.87
C SER A 106 7.89 -13.58 -0.86
N LEU A 107 7.12 -13.40 0.22
CA LEU A 107 6.85 -14.40 1.26
C LEU A 107 5.53 -15.16 1.02
N GLY A 108 4.82 -14.86 -0.08
CA GLY A 108 3.54 -15.50 -0.42
C GLY A 108 2.36 -15.05 0.45
N LEU A 109 2.46 -13.88 1.09
CA LEU A 109 1.35 -13.27 1.84
C LEU A 109 0.34 -12.63 0.88
N ALA A 110 -0.93 -12.73 1.22
CA ALA A 110 -2.02 -12.09 0.49
C ALA A 110 -2.07 -10.58 0.77
N VAL A 111 -1.44 -9.78 -0.09
CA VAL A 111 -1.42 -8.31 -0.02
C VAL A 111 -1.59 -7.71 -1.42
N PRO A 112 -2.08 -6.46 -1.58
CA PRO A 112 -2.21 -5.86 -2.91
C PRO A 112 -0.86 -5.63 -3.59
N LYS A 113 -0.72 -6.12 -4.82
CA LYS A 113 0.42 -5.85 -5.69
C LYS A 113 0.43 -4.40 -6.14
N PHE A 114 1.61 -3.80 -6.05
CA PHE A 114 1.83 -2.44 -6.53
C PHE A 114 2.09 -2.45 -8.03
N ILE A 115 1.51 -1.48 -8.72
CA ILE A 115 1.71 -1.23 -10.15
C ILE A 115 2.71 -0.07 -10.32
N PHE A 116 2.61 0.93 -9.43
CA PHE A 116 3.36 2.17 -9.54
C PHE A 116 3.49 2.89 -8.20
N VAL A 117 4.63 3.53 -7.98
CA VAL A 117 4.88 4.42 -6.84
C VAL A 117 5.72 5.60 -7.27
N ALA A 118 5.30 6.81 -6.92
CA ALA A 118 6.10 8.02 -7.08
C ALA A 118 6.13 8.85 -5.80
N GLU A 119 7.26 9.49 -5.54
CA GLU A 119 7.45 10.40 -4.42
C GLU A 119 8.28 11.61 -4.84
N GLU A 120 7.75 12.80 -4.60
CA GLU A 120 8.52 14.04 -4.72
C GLU A 120 9.43 14.21 -3.50
N ARG A 121 10.65 14.67 -3.72
CA ARG A 121 11.59 15.09 -2.68
C ARG A 121 12.14 16.48 -2.96
N TRP A 122 12.28 17.27 -1.90
CA TRP A 122 12.99 18.55 -1.92
C TRP A 122 14.19 18.49 -0.99
N VAL A 123 15.40 18.49 -1.54
CA VAL A 123 16.67 18.32 -0.79
C VAL A 123 16.61 17.12 0.17
N GLY A 124 16.13 15.97 -0.34
CA GLY A 124 15.92 14.75 0.45
C GLY A 124 14.63 14.71 1.29
N LEU A 125 14.01 15.85 1.60
CA LEU A 125 12.77 15.91 2.37
C LEU A 125 11.58 15.43 1.54
N PRO A 126 10.83 14.40 1.98
CA PRO A 126 9.68 13.91 1.22
C PRO A 126 8.57 14.94 1.14
N GLY A 127 7.93 14.98 -0.03
CA GLY A 127 6.78 15.80 -0.38
C GLY A 127 5.51 14.98 -0.46
N ARG A 128 4.68 15.28 -1.47
CA ARG A 128 3.54 14.44 -1.84
C ARG A 128 4.05 13.17 -2.54
N SER A 129 3.26 12.10 -2.43
CA SER A 129 3.55 10.84 -3.11
C SER A 129 2.27 10.16 -3.58
N LEU A 130 2.42 9.26 -4.53
CA LEU A 130 1.34 8.54 -5.20
C LEU A 130 1.68 7.06 -5.23
N SER A 131 0.70 6.21 -4.96
CA SER A 131 0.79 4.79 -5.29
C SER A 131 -0.43 4.32 -6.04
N ILE A 132 -0.21 3.40 -6.98
CA ILE A 132 -1.24 2.67 -7.71
C ILE A 132 -1.01 1.19 -7.42
N MET A 133 -2.06 0.50 -6.99
CA MET A 133 -2.05 -0.92 -6.66
C MET A 133 -3.28 -1.60 -7.23
N GLU A 134 -3.24 -2.92 -7.32
CA GLU A 134 -4.40 -3.70 -7.72
C GLU A 134 -5.60 -3.45 -6.79
N TYR A 135 -6.80 -3.62 -7.35
CA TYR A 135 -8.03 -3.61 -6.57
C TYR A 135 -8.38 -5.03 -6.11
N ILE A 136 -8.38 -5.25 -4.80
CA ILE A 136 -8.86 -6.51 -4.22
C ILE A 136 -10.39 -6.45 -4.14
N LYS A 137 -11.07 -7.28 -4.94
CA LYS A 137 -12.54 -7.40 -4.93
C LYS A 137 -12.98 -8.21 -3.71
N GLY A 138 -13.35 -7.50 -2.65
CA GLY A 138 -13.87 -8.09 -1.43
C GLY A 138 -14.53 -7.06 -0.53
N ILE A 139 -14.84 -7.47 0.69
CA ILE A 139 -15.38 -6.59 1.73
C ILE A 139 -14.48 -6.60 2.98
N PRO A 140 -14.36 -5.47 3.70
CA PRO A 140 -13.60 -5.43 4.94
C PRO A 140 -14.08 -6.49 5.96
N LEU A 141 -13.15 -7.15 6.64
CA LEU A 141 -13.43 -8.27 7.56
C LEU A 141 -14.46 -7.90 8.63
N HIS A 142 -14.41 -6.68 9.18
CA HIS A 142 -15.41 -6.25 10.17
C HIS A 142 -16.83 -6.21 9.62
N LEU A 143 -17.02 -5.82 8.35
CA LEU A 143 -18.33 -5.85 7.69
C LEU A 143 -18.70 -7.27 7.24
N TRP A 144 -17.70 -8.05 6.83
CA TRP A 144 -17.89 -9.45 6.45
C TRP A 144 -18.41 -10.28 7.62
N ALA A 145 -17.83 -10.09 8.81
CA ALA A 145 -18.15 -10.83 10.02
C ALA A 145 -19.51 -10.45 10.65
N THR A 146 -20.01 -9.25 10.39
CA THR A 146 -21.32 -8.78 10.91
C THR A 146 -22.47 -9.05 9.96
N SER A 147 -22.23 -9.70 8.81
CA SER A 147 -23.29 -10.04 7.86
C SER A 147 -24.09 -11.24 8.36
N GLU A 148 -25.41 -11.09 8.48
CA GLU A 148 -26.32 -12.11 9.03
C GLU A 148 -26.36 -13.44 8.22
N SER A 149 -25.79 -13.44 7.01
CA SER A 149 -25.85 -14.58 6.09
C SER A 149 -24.65 -15.54 6.16
N ARG A 150 -23.73 -15.37 7.13
CA ARG A 150 -22.52 -16.22 7.23
C ARG A 150 -22.76 -17.49 8.01
N THR A 151 -22.43 -18.62 7.39
CA THR A 151 -22.46 -19.93 8.03
C THR A 151 -21.23 -20.12 8.92
N ALA A 152 -21.35 -21.02 9.92
CA ALA A 152 -20.22 -21.38 10.79
C ALA A 152 -19.03 -21.94 10.00
N THR A 153 -19.28 -22.64 8.89
CA THR A 153 -18.25 -23.19 8.00
C THR A 153 -17.44 -22.09 7.33
N GLU A 154 -18.09 -21.06 6.77
CA GLU A 154 -17.41 -19.93 6.14
C GLU A 154 -16.58 -19.14 7.15
N ILE A 155 -17.12 -18.89 8.35
CA ILE A 155 -16.40 -18.22 9.44
C ILE A 155 -15.13 -18.98 9.80
N ARG A 156 -15.25 -20.32 9.95
CA ARG A 156 -14.11 -21.18 10.24
C ARG A 156 -13.07 -21.14 9.12
N GLU A 157 -13.50 -21.14 7.86
CA GLU A 157 -12.61 -21.07 6.71
C GLU A 157 -11.77 -19.78 6.71
N VAL A 158 -12.42 -18.62 6.83
CA VAL A 158 -11.74 -17.32 6.89
C VAL A 158 -10.79 -17.26 8.09
N ALA A 159 -11.23 -17.74 9.27
CA ALA A 159 -10.40 -17.75 10.47
C ALA A 159 -9.12 -18.59 10.30
N VAL A 160 -9.23 -19.77 9.69
CA VAL A 160 -8.07 -20.64 9.41
C VAL A 160 -7.13 -19.99 8.41
N LYS A 161 -7.65 -19.42 7.30
CA LYS A 161 -6.82 -18.71 6.31
C LYS A 161 -6.14 -17.50 6.93
N LEU A 162 -6.85 -16.72 7.74
CA LEU A 162 -6.29 -15.55 8.42
C LEU A 162 -5.20 -15.95 9.43
N ALA A 163 -5.41 -17.01 10.20
CA ALA A 163 -4.40 -17.54 11.12
C ALA A 163 -3.11 -17.93 10.38
N LYS A 164 -3.22 -18.54 9.19
CA LYS A 164 -2.06 -18.86 8.34
C LYS A 164 -1.32 -17.60 7.87
N GLU A 165 -2.04 -16.57 7.44
CA GLU A 165 -1.42 -15.30 7.03
C GLU A 165 -0.73 -14.59 8.22
N ILE A 166 -1.35 -14.61 9.41
CA ILE A 166 -0.74 -14.08 10.65
C ILE A 166 0.51 -14.86 11.04
N ASP A 167 0.48 -16.20 10.93
CA ASP A 167 1.62 -17.05 11.21
C ASP A 167 2.80 -16.79 10.26
N ARG A 168 2.52 -16.56 8.97
CA ARG A 168 3.52 -16.14 7.97
C ARG A 168 4.17 -14.81 8.34
N LEU A 169 3.36 -13.81 8.74
CA LEU A 169 3.91 -12.52 9.24
C LEU A 169 4.82 -12.75 10.46
N SER A 170 4.37 -13.54 11.42
CA SER A 170 5.12 -13.83 12.65
C SER A 170 6.44 -14.54 12.38
N THR A 171 6.41 -15.56 11.53
CA THR A 171 7.60 -16.32 11.12
C THR A 171 8.62 -15.43 10.41
N ALA A 172 8.16 -14.46 9.62
CA ALA A 172 9.01 -13.46 8.97
C ALA A 172 9.45 -12.31 9.89
N MET A 173 9.04 -12.32 11.18
CA MET A 173 9.21 -11.24 12.15
C MET A 173 8.68 -9.90 11.63
N ILE A 174 7.50 -9.92 11.01
CA ILE A 174 6.83 -8.73 10.49
C ILE A 174 5.66 -8.37 11.42
N THR A 175 5.62 -7.13 11.86
CA THR A 175 4.45 -6.55 12.53
C THR A 175 3.73 -5.62 11.56
N HIS A 176 2.42 -5.77 11.40
CA HIS A 176 1.62 -4.87 10.54
C HIS A 176 1.42 -3.47 11.18
N CYS A 177 1.40 -3.39 12.51
CA CYS A 177 1.25 -2.16 13.32
C CYS A 177 -0.10 -1.41 13.21
N ASP A 178 -1.04 -1.86 12.36
CA ASP A 178 -2.43 -1.36 12.27
C ASP A 178 -3.37 -2.53 11.86
N CYS A 179 -3.19 -3.70 12.47
CA CYS A 179 -3.87 -4.96 12.11
C CYS A 179 -5.31 -5.03 12.65
N LYS A 180 -6.15 -4.08 12.24
CA LYS A 180 -7.58 -4.07 12.56
C LYS A 180 -8.41 -4.70 11.45
N ALA A 181 -9.61 -5.18 11.79
CA ALA A 181 -10.52 -5.83 10.86
C ALA A 181 -11.02 -4.94 9.69
N SER A 182 -10.77 -3.62 9.72
CA SER A 182 -11.01 -2.74 8.56
C SER A 182 -9.85 -2.66 7.57
N ASN A 183 -8.67 -3.16 7.94
CA ASN A 183 -7.49 -3.29 7.09
C ASN A 183 -7.28 -4.74 6.59
N ILE A 184 -8.30 -5.58 6.72
CA ILE A 184 -8.32 -6.94 6.16
C ILE A 184 -9.49 -7.00 5.20
N ILE A 185 -9.25 -7.32 3.93
CA ILE A 185 -10.30 -7.52 2.92
C ILE A 185 -10.53 -9.01 2.76
N VAL A 186 -11.78 -9.46 2.87
CA VAL A 186 -12.17 -10.85 2.58
C VAL A 186 -12.77 -10.90 1.18
N THR A 187 -12.13 -11.68 0.31
CA THR A 187 -12.57 -11.90 -1.07
C THR A 187 -13.73 -12.91 -1.14
N GLY A 188 -14.35 -13.04 -2.32
CA GLY A 188 -15.49 -13.96 -2.52
C GLY A 188 -15.16 -15.44 -2.31
N ASP A 189 -13.89 -15.82 -2.43
CA ASP A 189 -13.33 -17.15 -2.14
C ASP A 189 -12.77 -17.25 -0.70
N HIS A 190 -13.20 -16.36 0.19
CA HIS A 190 -12.86 -16.36 1.62
C HIS A 190 -11.36 -16.17 1.92
N GLN A 191 -10.57 -15.64 0.99
CA GLN A 191 -9.17 -15.31 1.22
C GLN A 191 -9.04 -13.93 1.89
N PRO A 192 -8.44 -13.84 3.09
CA PRO A 192 -8.11 -12.57 3.71
C PRO A 192 -6.88 -11.95 3.04
N TYR A 193 -6.96 -10.67 2.71
CA TYR A 193 -5.87 -9.83 2.22
C TYR A 193 -5.58 -8.73 3.24
N PHE A 194 -4.31 -8.57 3.62
CA PHE A 194 -3.88 -7.41 4.41
C PHE A 194 -3.69 -6.19 3.51
N VAL A 195 -4.23 -5.04 3.94
CA VAL A 195 -4.08 -3.76 3.24
C VAL A 195 -3.54 -2.68 4.18
N ASP A 196 -3.04 -1.59 3.62
CA ASP A 196 -2.47 -0.46 4.37
C ASP A 196 -1.23 -0.84 5.21
N LEU A 197 -0.16 -1.30 4.56
CA LEU A 197 1.11 -1.68 5.17
C LEU A 197 2.03 -0.48 5.44
N ASP A 198 1.50 0.75 5.46
CA ASP A 198 2.31 1.97 5.56
C ASP A 198 2.94 2.20 6.95
N GLY A 199 2.49 1.44 7.94
CA GLY A 199 3.08 1.33 9.27
C GLY A 199 3.79 0.00 9.56
N ALA A 200 3.79 -0.95 8.61
CA ALA A 200 4.33 -2.28 8.84
C ALA A 200 5.87 -2.26 8.94
N ILE A 201 6.43 -3.15 9.75
CA ILE A 201 7.85 -3.21 10.07
C ILE A 201 8.32 -4.67 10.05
N GLN A 202 9.39 -4.95 9.30
CA GLN A 202 10.17 -6.17 9.48
C GLN A 202 11.26 -5.93 10.53
N HIS A 203 11.26 -6.74 11.58
CA HIS A 203 12.19 -6.61 12.70
C HIS A 203 13.50 -7.35 12.42
N ARG A 204 14.61 -6.79 12.89
CA ARG A 204 15.96 -7.39 12.75
C ARG A 204 16.33 -8.35 13.88
N SER A 205 15.54 -8.38 14.96
CA SER A 205 15.78 -9.25 16.11
C SER A 205 14.48 -9.76 16.69
N ARG A 206 14.53 -10.97 17.26
CA ARG A 206 13.38 -11.58 17.95
C ARG A 206 12.92 -10.74 19.14
N SER A 207 13.84 -10.09 19.86
CA SER A 207 13.48 -9.26 21.02
C SER A 207 12.67 -8.03 20.61
N ALA A 208 13.05 -7.34 19.53
CA ALA A 208 12.29 -6.19 19.04
C ALA A 208 10.91 -6.61 18.52
N PHE A 209 10.85 -7.73 17.79
CA PHE A 209 9.61 -8.32 17.32
C PHE A 209 8.65 -8.64 18.47
N ARG A 210 9.10 -9.39 19.49
CA ARG A 210 8.29 -9.75 20.66
C ARG A 210 7.76 -8.57 21.46
N LYS A 211 8.40 -7.40 21.38
CA LYS A 211 7.94 -6.18 22.05
C LYS A 211 6.80 -5.50 21.28
N ALA A 212 6.75 -5.70 19.97
CA ALA A 212 5.85 -4.99 19.06
C ALA A 212 4.67 -5.84 18.54
N TYR A 213 4.82 -7.17 18.54
CA TYR A 213 3.81 -8.15 18.16
C TYR A 213 2.85 -8.42 19.32
#